data_AF-A0A7S4MIC4-F1
#
_entry.id   AF-A0A7S4MIC4-F1
#
_cell.length_a   1.000
_cell.length_b   1.000
_cell.length_c   1.000
_cell.angle_alpha   90.00
_cell.angle_beta   90.00
_cell.angle_gamma   90.00
#
_symmetry.space_group_name_H-M   'P 1'
#
loop_
_entity.id
_entity.type
_entity.pdbx_description
1 polymer ?
#
loop_
_entity_poly.entity_id
_entity_poly.type
_entity_poly.pdbx_seq_one_letter_code
_entity_poly.pdbx_strand_id
1 'polypeptide(L)'
;LESYEHMGAVDITCESGCTCNPRTIDAHTERHDSLETVAPPFKVDVSGGMPCLLRARVLPSTHSGEHKFKIVALIVTTLSGSAISAVSDVADFVDNAES
;
A
#
# COMPACT_ATOMS: atom_id res chain seq x y z
N LEU A 1 1.82 8.15 -4.70
CA LEU A 1 2.62 9.25 -5.28
C LEU A 1 3.88 8.59 -5.80
N GLU A 2 4.19 8.74 -7.08
CA GLU A 2 5.48 8.36 -7.67
C GLU A 2 6.27 9.62 -8.00
N SER A 3 7.58 9.60 -7.74
CA SER A 3 8.47 10.74 -8.00
C SER A 3 9.93 10.29 -8.09
N TYR A 4 10.75 11.06 -8.82
CA TYR A 4 12.20 10.86 -8.90
C TYR A 4 12.88 11.04 -7.54
N GLU A 5 12.54 12.11 -6.83
CA GLU A 5 13.21 12.45 -5.57
C GLU A 5 12.47 11.91 -4.35
N HIS A 6 13.25 11.50 -3.34
CA HIS A 6 12.82 11.21 -1.97
C HIS A 6 11.93 9.97 -1.74
N MET A 7 11.46 9.30 -2.79
CA MET A 7 10.46 8.24 -2.66
C MET A 7 11.04 6.92 -2.17
N GLY A 8 10.37 6.30 -1.20
CA GLY A 8 10.68 4.96 -0.72
C GLY A 8 9.82 3.87 -1.33
N ALA A 9 10.00 2.66 -0.82
CA ALA A 9 9.19 1.50 -1.15
C ALA A 9 8.43 1.01 0.09
N VAL A 10 7.27 0.40 -0.12
CA VAL A 10 6.48 -0.26 0.93
C VAL A 10 6.25 -1.72 0.60
N ASP A 11 6.17 -2.55 1.64
CA ASP A 11 5.66 -3.91 1.56
C ASP A 11 4.23 -3.97 2.10
N ILE A 12 3.33 -4.56 1.32
CA ILE A 12 1.94 -4.77 1.67
C ILE A 12 1.72 -6.23 2.03
N THR A 13 1.25 -6.48 3.25
CA THR A 13 0.97 -7.83 3.76
C THR A 13 -0.43 -7.94 4.37
N CYS A 14 -0.96 -9.16 4.40
CA CYS A 14 -2.18 -9.49 5.14
C CYS A 14 -1.78 -9.99 6.54
N GLU A 15 -2.29 -9.33 7.59
CA GLU A 15 -1.99 -9.66 8.98
C GLU A 15 -3.09 -10.50 9.63
N SER A 16 -4.37 -10.21 9.36
CA SER A 16 -5.50 -10.97 9.93
C SER A 16 -6.78 -10.85 9.08
N GLY A 17 -7.72 -11.80 9.25
CA GLY A 17 -9.02 -11.82 8.56
C GLY A 17 -8.98 -12.03 7.04
N CYS A 18 -7.79 -12.16 6.45
CA CYS A 18 -7.59 -12.36 5.03
C CYS A 18 -6.21 -12.94 4.71
N THR A 19 -6.05 -13.47 3.51
CA THR A 19 -4.78 -13.93 2.94
C THR A 19 -4.50 -13.24 1.62
N CYS A 20 -3.24 -12.90 1.38
CA CYS A 20 -2.77 -12.34 0.12
C CYS A 20 -1.29 -12.66 -0.08
N ASN A 21 -0.84 -12.61 -1.33
CA ASN A 21 0.59 -12.63 -1.62
C ASN A 21 1.18 -11.26 -1.25
N PRO A 22 2.30 -11.22 -0.49
CA PRO A 22 2.99 -9.97 -0.20
C PRO A 22 3.31 -9.18 -1.48
N ARG A 23 3.20 -7.87 -1.40
CA ARG A 23 3.36 -6.98 -2.55
C ARG A 23 4.23 -5.79 -2.19
N THR A 24 5.37 -5.70 -2.85
CA THR A 24 6.20 -4.50 -2.78
C THR A 24 5.75 -3.46 -3.81
N ILE A 25 5.63 -2.22 -3.38
CA ILE A 25 5.35 -1.05 -4.22
C ILE A 25 6.49 -0.07 -4.02
N ASP A 26 7.26 0.19 -5.08
CA ASP A 26 8.28 1.23 -5.08
C ASP A 26 7.70 2.50 -5.70
N ALA A 27 7.76 3.62 -4.97
CA ALA A 27 7.30 4.91 -5.44
C ALA A 27 8.39 5.71 -6.19
N HIS A 28 9.62 5.20 -6.27
CA HIS A 28 10.67 5.83 -7.04
C HIS A 28 10.47 5.61 -8.55
N THR A 29 10.65 6.66 -9.34
CA THR A 29 10.60 6.60 -10.81
C THR A 29 11.75 7.38 -11.41
N GLU A 30 12.29 6.95 -12.55
CA GLU A 30 13.35 7.69 -13.26
C GLU A 30 12.81 8.96 -13.97
N ARG A 31 11.49 9.15 -13.99
CA ARG A 31 10.85 10.31 -14.61
C ARG A 31 10.95 11.52 -13.68
N HIS A 32 11.38 12.66 -14.21
CA HIS A 32 11.50 13.92 -13.47
C HIS A 32 10.15 14.63 -13.22
N ASP A 33 9.07 13.87 -13.02
CA ASP A 33 7.74 14.37 -12.72
C ASP A 33 7.21 13.69 -11.46
N SER A 34 6.44 14.41 -10.64
CA SER A 34 5.72 13.84 -9.49
C SER A 34 4.26 13.63 -9.84
N LEU A 35 3.78 12.38 -9.78
CA LEU A 35 2.42 12.02 -10.20
C LEU A 35 1.71 11.13 -9.19
N GLU A 36 0.40 11.30 -9.08
CA GLU A 36 -0.46 10.34 -8.39
C GLU A 36 -0.73 9.17 -9.32
N THR A 37 -0.18 8.01 -8.97
CA THR A 37 -0.33 6.77 -9.73
C THR A 37 -1.15 5.75 -8.95
N VAL A 38 -1.73 4.80 -9.70
CA VAL A 38 -2.47 3.67 -9.14
C VAL A 38 -1.61 2.42 -9.31
N ALA A 39 -1.22 1.80 -8.19
CA ALA A 39 -0.49 0.55 -8.23
C ALA A 39 -1.35 -0.58 -8.84
N PRO A 40 -0.73 -1.60 -9.47
CA PRO A 40 -1.47 -2.75 -9.99
C PRO A 40 -2.32 -3.41 -8.89
N PRO A 41 -3.57 -3.82 -9.20
CA PRO A 41 -4.42 -4.45 -8.21
C PRO A 41 -3.83 -5.78 -7.74
N PHE A 42 -4.05 -6.12 -6.47
CA PHE A 42 -3.73 -7.43 -5.91
C PHE A 42 -4.99 -8.04 -5.29
N LYS A 43 -5.05 -9.38 -5.27
CA LYS A 43 -6.18 -10.11 -4.73
C LYS A 43 -5.99 -10.33 -3.23
N VAL A 44 -7.08 -10.21 -2.51
CA VAL A 44 -7.18 -10.49 -1.08
C VAL A 44 -8.33 -11.47 -0.89
N ASP A 45 -8.01 -12.63 -0.33
CA ASP A 45 -9.00 -13.65 0.00
C ASP A 45 -9.42 -13.44 1.45
N VAL A 46 -10.66 -12.99 1.66
CA VAL A 46 -11.19 -12.68 3.00
C VAL A 46 -11.80 -13.93 3.61
N SER A 47 -11.40 -14.26 4.84
CA SER A 47 -12.06 -15.31 5.62
C SER A 47 -13.24 -14.71 6.39
N GLY A 48 -14.43 -15.31 6.23
CA GLY A 48 -15.62 -14.81 6.90
C GLY A 48 -15.46 -14.82 8.43
N GLY A 49 -15.86 -13.73 9.09
CA GLY A 49 -15.96 -13.65 10.55
C GLY A 49 -14.99 -12.69 11.24
N MET A 50 -14.02 -12.09 10.53
CA MET A 50 -13.13 -11.06 11.07
C MET A 50 -12.84 -9.96 10.04
N PRO A 51 -12.57 -8.71 10.46
CA PRO A 51 -12.07 -7.67 9.57
C PRO A 51 -10.73 -8.07 8.92
N CYS A 52 -10.56 -7.77 7.64
CA CYS A 52 -9.27 -7.94 6.96
C CYS A 52 -8.33 -6.80 7.32
N LEU A 53 -7.20 -7.12 7.93
CA LEU A 53 -6.15 -6.17 8.28
C LEU A 53 -5.01 -6.26 7.26
N LEU A 54 -4.84 -5.19 6.49
CA LEU A 54 -3.70 -5.00 5.61
C LEU A 54 -2.66 -4.13 6.33
N ARG A 55 -1.39 -4.51 6.23
CA ARG A 55 -0.27 -3.71 6.73
C ARG A 55 0.53 -3.20 5.56
N ALA A 56 0.76 -1.89 5.54
CA ALA A 56 1.80 -1.27 4.74
C ALA A 56 3.01 -1.03 5.64
N ARG A 57 4.19 -1.48 5.21
CA ARG A 57 5.45 -1.24 5.93
C ARG A 57 6.44 -0.55 5.01
N VAL A 58 6.95 0.61 5.40
CA VAL A 58 8.04 1.26 4.65
C VAL A 58 9.31 0.42 4.77
N LEU A 59 9.94 0.17 3.63
CA LEU A 59 11.15 -0.64 3.53
C LEU A 59 12.39 0.21 3.88
N PRO A 60 13.33 -0.34 4.66
CA PRO A 60 14.58 0.35 5.03
C PRO A 60 15.59 0.39 3.87
N SER A 61 15.38 -0.35 2.80
CA SER A 61 16.20 -0.31 1.59
C SER A 61 15.32 0.00 0.40
N THR A 62 15.64 1.08 -0.31
CA THR A 62 14.86 1.64 -1.41
C THR A 62 15.81 2.06 -2.53
N HIS A 63 15.32 2.21 -3.76
CA HIS A 63 16.17 2.61 -4.88
C HIS A 63 16.72 4.04 -4.76
N SER A 64 15.98 4.94 -4.09
CA SER A 64 16.42 6.33 -3.86
C SER A 64 17.33 6.47 -2.64
N GLY A 65 17.36 5.50 -1.72
CA GLY A 65 17.97 5.64 -0.40
C GLY A 65 17.12 6.40 0.62
N GLU A 66 15.90 6.80 0.24
CA GLU A 66 14.96 7.54 1.10
C GLU A 66 13.65 6.76 1.31
N HIS A 67 12.80 7.24 2.23
CA HIS A 67 11.71 6.44 2.81
C HIS A 67 10.32 7.08 2.69
N LYS A 68 10.17 8.18 1.96
CA LYS A 68 8.87 8.86 1.84
C LYS A 68 7.92 8.04 0.97
N PHE A 69 6.76 7.68 1.51
CA PHE A 69 5.68 7.03 0.76
C PHE A 69 4.33 7.66 1.13
N LYS A 70 3.44 7.85 0.15
CA LYS A 70 2.11 8.45 0.38
C LYS A 70 1.01 7.64 -0.30
N ILE A 71 0.08 7.14 0.52
CA ILE A 71 -1.19 6.56 0.08
C ILE A 71 -2.22 7.69 0.01
N VAL A 72 -2.78 7.93 -1.18
CA VAL A 72 -3.80 8.98 -1.39
C VAL A 72 -5.21 8.42 -1.27
N ALA A 73 -5.41 7.21 -1.80
CA ALA A 73 -6.68 6.50 -1.75
C ALA A 73 -6.44 4.99 -1.77
N LEU A 74 -7.37 4.24 -1.16
CA LEU A 74 -7.46 2.79 -1.30
C LEU A 74 -8.73 2.46 -2.09
N ILE A 75 -8.56 1.78 -3.22
CA ILE A 75 -9.67 1.34 -4.08
C ILE A 75 -9.94 -0.13 -3.76
N VAL A 76 -11.15 -0.43 -3.29
CA VAL A 76 -11.57 -1.80 -2.95
C VAL A 76 -12.76 -2.19 -3.82
N THR A 77 -12.65 -3.36 -4.46
CA THR A 77 -13.70 -3.94 -5.31
C THR A 77 -13.89 -5.40 -4.93
N THR A 78 -15.13 -5.89 -4.98
CA THR A 78 -15.45 -7.31 -4.73
C THR A 78 -15.59 -8.07 -6.04
N LEU A 79 -14.96 -9.25 -6.11
CA LEU A 79 -15.04 -10.14 -7.27
C LEU A 79 -16.19 -11.16 -7.13
N SER A 80 -16.50 -11.54 -5.89
CA SER A 80 -17.73 -12.22 -5.51
C SER A 80 -18.72 -11.15 -5.04
N GLY A 81 -20.01 -11.27 -5.38
CA GLY A 81 -21.04 -10.24 -5.10
C GLY A 81 -21.30 -9.91 -3.61
N SER A 82 -20.38 -10.24 -2.72
CA SER A 82 -20.29 -9.75 -1.35
C SER A 82 -20.17 -8.23 -1.33
N ALA A 83 -20.82 -7.61 -0.35
CA ALA A 83 -20.70 -6.18 -0.09
C ALA A 83 -19.47 -5.88 0.77
N ILE A 84 -18.82 -4.74 0.52
CA ILE A 84 -17.81 -4.16 1.42
C ILE A 84 -18.59 -3.42 2.51
N SER A 85 -18.50 -3.90 3.75
CA SER A 85 -19.22 -3.29 4.87
C SER A 85 -18.63 -1.95 5.29
N ALA A 86 -17.30 -1.84 5.32
CA ALA A 86 -16.58 -0.61 5.63
C ALA A 86 -15.09 -0.75 5.21
N VAL A 87 -14.44 0.38 4.96
CA VAL A 87 -12.98 0.53 4.88
C VAL A 87 -12.61 1.66 5.83
N SER A 88 -11.73 1.40 6.79
CA SER A 88 -11.28 2.38 7.80
C SER A 88 -9.76 2.52 7.78
N ASP A 89 -9.26 3.56 8.46
CA ASP A 89 -7.83 3.74 8.78
C ASP A 89 -6.89 3.85 7.56
N VAL A 90 -7.42 4.39 6.45
CA VAL A 90 -6.66 4.66 5.21
C VAL A 90 -5.90 6.00 5.29
N ALA A 91 -6.24 6.87 6.25
CA ALA A 91 -5.62 8.18 6.43
C ALA A 91 -4.43 8.11 7.40
N ASP A 92 -3.40 8.92 7.10
CA ASP A 92 -2.22 9.18 7.95
C ASP A 92 -1.14 8.11 8.03
N PHE A 93 -0.98 7.27 6.99
CA PHE A 93 0.25 6.50 6.82
C PHE A 93 1.40 7.39 6.33
N VAL A 94 1.98 8.18 7.25
CA VAL A 94 3.29 8.82 7.11
C VAL A 94 4.20 8.12 8.12
N ASP A 95 4.83 7.02 7.69
CA ASP A 95 5.89 6.40 8.49
C ASP A 95 7.15 7.26 8.29
N ASN A 96 7.44 8.14 9.24
CA ASN A 96 8.76 8.75 9.33
C ASN A 96 9.67 7.66 9.90
N ALA A 97 10.31 6.89 9.02
CA ALA A 97 11.45 6.08 9.41
C ALA A 97 12.54 7.05 9.91
N GLU A 98 12.52 7.37 11.21
CA GLU A 98 13.61 8.09 11.83
C GLU A 98 14.85 7.18 11.77
N SER A 99 15.87 7.70 11.08
CA SER A 99 17.21 7.16 10.92
C SER A 99 17.95 6.99 12.24
#